data_AF-K1MP73-F1
#
_entry.id   AF-K1MP73-F1
#
_cell.length_a   1.000
_cell.length_b   1.000
_cell.length_c   1.000
_cell.angle_alpha   90.00
_cell.angle_beta   90.00
_cell.angle_gamma   90.00
#
_symmetry.space_group_name_H-M   'P 1'
#
loop_
_entity.id
_entity.type
_entity.pdbx_description
1 polymer ?
#
loop_
_entity_poly.entity_id
_entity_poly.type
_entity_poly.pdbx_seq_one_letter_code
_entity_poly.pdbx_strand_id
1 'polypeptide(L)'
;MAFNQQASLKGFDRVFSVSPEARPYTLRDNGFVNTNKGNFQYKRSLKTDNAQGLVFKVMIDEDLKTLKMSTASEKGFKTIDVTQLNNNEVIIEKINFILDGFVERHVLIEHDV
;
A
#
# COMPACT_ATOMS: atom_id res chain seq x y z
N MET A 1 -9.18 -7.26 6.51
CA MET A 1 -9.48 -5.99 5.81
C MET A 1 -10.14 -6.31 4.49
N ALA A 2 -11.32 -5.74 4.27
CA ALA A 2 -12.08 -5.86 3.02
C ALA A 2 -11.49 -4.95 1.95
N PHE A 3 -11.79 -5.25 0.69
CA PHE A 3 -11.57 -4.33 -0.41
C PHE A 3 -12.64 -3.23 -0.37
N ASN A 4 -12.23 -1.98 -0.57
CA ASN A 4 -13.12 -0.82 -0.59
C ASN A 4 -12.79 0.06 -1.80
N GLN A 5 -13.70 0.95 -2.22
CA GLN A 5 -13.41 1.91 -3.30
C GLN A 5 -12.34 2.93 -2.89
N GLN A 6 -12.33 3.28 -1.61
CA GLN A 6 -11.33 4.14 -0.98
C GLN A 6 -10.71 3.42 0.21
N ALA A 7 -9.41 3.62 0.43
CA ALA A 7 -8.70 3.08 1.57
C ALA A 7 -7.66 4.07 2.10
N SER A 8 -7.52 4.10 3.42
CA SER A 8 -6.40 4.72 4.12
C SER A 8 -5.56 3.66 4.81
N LEU A 9 -4.28 3.96 5.01
CA LEU A 9 -3.45 3.13 5.87
C LEU A 9 -3.80 3.43 7.33
N LYS A 10 -3.85 2.41 8.17
CA LYS A 10 -4.16 2.59 9.59
C LYS A 10 -3.17 3.58 10.22
N GLY A 11 -3.69 4.61 10.87
CA GLY A 11 -2.92 5.69 11.50
C GLY A 11 -2.60 6.87 10.58
N PHE A 12 -2.83 6.75 9.26
CA PHE A 12 -2.63 7.83 8.30
C PHE A 12 -3.95 8.57 8.07
N ASP A 13 -3.83 9.86 7.78
CA ASP A 13 -4.90 10.80 7.41
C ASP A 13 -5.11 10.93 5.90
N ARG A 14 -4.34 10.16 5.10
CA ARG A 14 -4.40 10.16 3.63
C ARG A 14 -5.36 9.08 3.11
N VAL A 15 -6.22 9.45 2.18
CA VAL A 15 -7.22 8.55 1.57
C VAL A 15 -6.94 8.38 0.08
N PHE A 16 -6.96 7.13 -0.38
CA PHE A 16 -6.63 6.79 -1.77
C PHE A 16 -7.70 5.94 -2.42
N SER A 17 -7.88 6.11 -3.74
CA SER A 17 -8.60 5.18 -4.61
C SER A 17 -7.72 4.71 -5.76
N VAL A 18 -8.13 3.64 -6.44
CA VAL A 18 -7.48 3.26 -7.70
C VAL A 18 -7.73 4.35 -8.74
N SER A 19 -6.71 4.71 -9.51
CA SER A 19 -6.87 5.67 -10.60
C SER A 19 -7.74 5.09 -11.72
N PRO A 20 -8.66 5.87 -12.33
CA PRO A 20 -9.42 5.45 -13.51
C PRO A 20 -8.51 5.22 -14.74
N GLU A 21 -7.29 5.76 -14.73
CA GLU A 21 -6.28 5.56 -15.76
C GLU A 21 -5.44 4.30 -15.52
N ALA A 22 -5.51 3.72 -14.33
CA ALA A 22 -4.76 2.50 -14.01
C ALA A 22 -5.16 1.36 -14.96
N ARG A 23 -4.16 0.63 -15.43
CA ARG A 23 -4.31 -0.59 -16.22
C ARG A 23 -3.44 -1.70 -15.62
N PRO A 24 -3.68 -2.98 -15.97
CA PRO A 24 -2.86 -4.08 -15.49
C PRO A 24 -1.36 -3.90 -15.74
N TYR A 25 -0.99 -3.31 -16.88
CA TYR A 25 0.41 -3.02 -17.20
C TYR A 25 0.97 -1.88 -16.32
N THR A 26 0.22 -0.79 -16.10
CA THR A 26 0.60 0.30 -15.18
C THR A 26 0.95 -0.24 -13.80
N LEU A 27 0.16 -1.18 -13.27
CA LEU A 27 0.41 -1.82 -11.98
C LEU A 27 1.72 -2.62 -11.98
N ARG A 28 1.95 -3.42 -13.03
CA ARG A 28 3.16 -4.25 -13.15
C ARG A 28 4.42 -3.42 -13.29
N ASP A 29 4.37 -2.35 -14.08
CA ASP A 29 5.47 -1.39 -14.24
C ASP A 29 5.82 -0.70 -12.91
N ASN A 30 4.83 -0.57 -12.02
CA ASN A 30 4.96 -0.04 -10.67
C ASN A 30 5.24 -1.10 -9.58
N GLY A 31 5.62 -2.31 -9.99
CA GLY A 31 6.08 -3.37 -9.09
C GLY A 31 4.97 -4.16 -8.39
N PHE A 32 3.73 -4.07 -8.85
CA PHE A 32 2.67 -5.01 -8.47
C PHE A 32 2.84 -6.33 -9.22
N VAL A 33 2.43 -7.41 -8.58
CA VAL A 33 2.43 -8.76 -9.16
C VAL A 33 1.01 -9.32 -9.12
N ASN A 34 0.55 -9.93 -10.20
CA ASN A 34 -0.71 -10.67 -10.20
C ASN A 34 -0.61 -11.85 -9.24
N THR A 35 -1.64 -12.03 -8.42
CA THR A 35 -1.77 -13.22 -7.58
C THR A 35 -2.58 -14.29 -8.31
N ASN A 36 -2.54 -15.53 -7.81
CA ASN A 36 -3.35 -16.63 -8.33
C ASN A 36 -4.86 -16.37 -8.25
N LYS A 37 -5.30 -15.36 -7.48
CA LYS A 37 -6.71 -14.95 -7.35
C LYS A 37 -7.11 -13.81 -8.29
N GLY A 38 -6.29 -13.49 -9.30
CA GLY A 38 -6.57 -12.44 -10.29
C GLY A 38 -6.17 -11.03 -9.86
N ASN A 39 -6.29 -10.72 -8.56
CA ASN A 39 -5.91 -9.40 -8.03
C ASN A 39 -4.40 -9.09 -8.12
N PHE A 40 -4.07 -7.81 -7.97
CA PHE A 40 -2.72 -7.28 -8.03
C PHE A 40 -2.19 -6.98 -6.63
N GLN A 41 -0.96 -7.35 -6.36
CA GLN A 41 -0.33 -7.17 -5.06
C GLN A 41 1.00 -6.44 -5.18
N TYR A 42 1.10 -5.30 -4.51
CA TYR A 42 2.36 -4.69 -4.16
C TYR A 42 2.77 -5.14 -2.76
N LYS A 43 4.03 -5.54 -2.60
CA LYS A 43 4.61 -5.95 -1.32
C LYS A 43 6.04 -5.43 -1.22
N ARG A 44 6.35 -4.68 -0.17
CA ARG A 44 7.70 -4.20 0.14
C ARG A 44 8.03 -4.36 1.61
N SER A 45 9.26 -4.81 1.88
CA SER A 45 9.81 -4.77 3.23
C SER A 45 10.22 -3.34 3.55
N LEU A 46 9.86 -2.88 4.75
CA LEU A 46 10.21 -1.57 5.29
C LEU A 46 11.33 -1.67 6.33
N LYS A 47 12.13 -2.76 6.29
CA LYS A 47 13.26 -2.96 7.19
C LYS A 47 14.14 -1.70 7.27
N THR A 48 14.44 -1.32 8.51
CA THR A 48 15.49 -0.38 8.86
C THR A 48 16.53 -1.18 9.67
N ASP A 49 17.74 -0.66 9.84
CA ASP A 49 18.80 -1.36 10.58
C ASP A 49 18.38 -1.79 11.99
N ASN A 50 17.38 -1.12 12.58
CA ASN A 50 16.86 -1.40 13.93
C ASN A 50 15.42 -1.93 13.97
N ALA A 51 14.70 -2.01 12.84
CA ALA A 51 13.29 -2.39 12.81
C ALA A 51 13.08 -3.81 12.23
N GLN A 52 12.62 -4.72 13.08
CA GLN A 52 12.27 -6.08 12.67
C GLN A 52 11.11 -6.09 11.67
N GLY A 53 11.41 -6.55 10.44
CA GLY A 53 10.50 -7.26 9.55
C GLY A 53 9.09 -6.68 9.42
N LEU A 54 8.96 -5.39 9.12
CA LEU A 54 7.71 -4.77 8.74
C LEU A 54 7.53 -4.84 7.21
N VAL A 55 6.32 -5.12 6.75
CA VAL A 55 5.98 -5.19 5.34
C VAL A 55 4.80 -4.26 5.05
N PHE A 56 4.97 -3.40 4.05
CA PHE A 56 3.87 -2.66 3.44
C PHE A 56 3.26 -3.46 2.30
N LYS A 57 1.93 -3.50 2.28
CA LYS A 57 1.16 -4.23 1.29
C LYS A 57 0.02 -3.37 0.76
N VAL A 58 -0.10 -3.30 -0.56
CA VAL A 58 -1.28 -2.78 -1.26
C VAL A 58 -1.82 -3.89 -2.14
N MET A 59 -3.13 -4.11 -2.08
CA MET A 59 -3.83 -5.01 -3.00
C MET A 59 -4.89 -4.22 -3.75
N ILE A 60 -4.94 -4.42 -5.07
CA ILE A 60 -5.95 -3.86 -5.96
C ILE A 60 -6.68 -5.03 -6.61
N ASP A 61 -8.00 -5.00 -6.58
CA ASP A 61 -8.81 -6.10 -7.10
C ASP A 61 -8.69 -6.24 -8.62
N GLU A 62 -9.10 -7.38 -9.16
CA GLU A 62 -8.95 -7.68 -10.58
C GLU A 62 -9.64 -6.67 -11.50
N ASP A 63 -10.77 -6.10 -11.05
CA ASP A 63 -11.55 -5.10 -11.79
C ASP A 63 -10.99 -3.67 -11.70
N LEU A 64 -9.91 -3.47 -10.95
CA LEU A 64 -9.26 -2.19 -10.69
C LEU A 64 -10.15 -1.14 -10.00
N LYS A 65 -11.24 -1.54 -9.33
CA LYS A 65 -12.16 -0.61 -8.68
C LYS A 65 -11.96 -0.48 -7.18
N THR A 66 -11.44 -1.54 -6.57
CA THR A 66 -11.31 -1.59 -5.12
C THR A 66 -9.89 -1.90 -4.71
N LEU A 67 -9.49 -1.34 -3.57
CA LEU A 67 -8.17 -1.51 -2.99
C LEU A 67 -8.24 -1.77 -1.49
N LYS A 68 -7.13 -2.26 -0.97
CA LYS A 68 -6.85 -2.30 0.46
C LYS A 68 -5.36 -2.17 0.68
N MET A 69 -4.99 -1.50 1.76
CA MET A 69 -3.61 -1.32 2.17
C MET A 69 -3.42 -1.69 3.63
N SER A 70 -2.25 -2.22 3.96
CA SER A 70 -1.93 -2.65 5.32
C SER A 70 -0.43 -2.75 5.52
N THR A 71 0.00 -2.43 6.72
CA THR A 71 1.31 -2.77 7.27
C THR A 71 1.19 -3.97 8.18
N ALA A 72 2.07 -4.95 8.04
CA ALA A 72 2.06 -6.18 8.81
C ALA A 72 3.48 -6.68 9.09
N SER A 73 3.64 -7.60 10.05
CA SER A 73 4.94 -8.28 10.24
C SER A 73 5.28 -9.15 9.02
N GLU A 74 6.56 -9.53 8.87
CA GLU A 74 7.03 -10.37 7.76
C GLU A 74 6.30 -11.71 7.67
N LYS A 75 5.87 -12.24 8.82
CA LYS A 75 5.06 -13.46 8.91
C LYS A 75 3.59 -13.25 8.50
N GLY A 76 3.12 -11.99 8.41
CA GLY A 76 1.85 -11.61 7.79
C GLY A 76 0.59 -11.77 8.65
N PHE A 77 0.69 -12.31 9.87
CA PHE A 77 -0.47 -12.63 10.71
C PHE A 77 -1.06 -11.44 11.46
N LYS A 78 -0.28 -10.38 11.70
CA LYS A 78 -0.70 -9.23 12.52
C LYS A 78 -0.54 -7.94 11.74
N THR A 79 -1.64 -7.22 11.55
CA THR A 79 -1.60 -5.82 11.11
C THR A 79 -0.96 -4.98 12.20
N ILE A 80 -0.02 -4.12 11.80
CA ILE A 80 0.72 -3.23 12.69
C ILE A 80 0.36 -1.81 12.31
N ASP A 81 -0.02 -1.00 13.30
CA ASP A 81 -0.12 0.44 13.14
C ASP A 81 1.27 1.05 13.28
N VAL A 82 1.81 1.60 12.19
CA VAL A 82 3.19 2.10 12.19
C VAL A 82 3.35 3.41 12.95
N THR A 83 2.26 4.16 13.12
CA THR A 83 2.28 5.45 13.86
C THR A 83 2.48 5.25 15.36
N GLN A 84 2.22 4.04 15.85
CA GLN A 84 2.39 3.66 17.25
C GLN A 84 3.75 2.96 17.52
N LEU A 85 4.61 2.82 16.52
CA LEU A 85 5.95 2.25 16.69
C LEU A 85 6.94 3.31 17.18
N ASN A 86 7.90 2.89 17.99
CA ASN A 86 9.03 3.76 18.37
C ASN A 86 9.95 3.98 17.15
N ASN A 87 10.49 5.19 17.00
CA ASN A 87 11.42 5.57 15.92
C ASN A 87 10.84 5.27 14.52
N ASN A 88 9.58 5.64 14.29
CA ASN A 88 8.82 5.31 13.09
C ASN A 88 8.95 6.32 11.94
N GLU A 89 9.63 7.45 12.15
CA GLU A 89 9.73 8.55 11.18
C GLU A 89 10.21 8.07 9.81
N VAL A 90 11.32 7.32 9.76
CA VAL A 90 11.88 6.75 8.53
C VAL A 90 10.93 5.75 7.87
N ILE A 91 10.13 5.02 8.67
CA ILE A 91 9.16 4.06 8.16
C ILE A 91 7.99 4.80 7.50
N ILE A 92 7.50 5.84 8.17
CA ILE A 92 6.41 6.70 7.68
C ILE A 92 6.85 7.41 6.39
N GLU A 93 8.05 7.99 6.36
CA GLU A 93 8.62 8.65 5.18
C GLU A 93 8.71 7.69 3.99
N LYS A 94 9.21 6.46 4.20
CA LYS A 94 9.26 5.44 3.15
C LYS A 94 7.88 5.06 2.62
N ILE A 95 6.88 4.96 3.49
CA ILE A 95 5.50 4.65 3.08
C ILE A 95 4.93 5.79 2.24
N ASN A 96 5.10 7.03 2.70
CA ASN A 96 4.64 8.21 1.97
C ASN A 96 5.31 8.31 0.61
N PHE A 97 6.64 8.13 0.54
CA PHE A 97 7.36 8.11 -0.74
C PHE A 97 6.82 7.07 -1.74
N ILE A 98 6.45 5.88 -1.24
CA ILE A 98 5.83 4.84 -2.09
C ILE A 98 4.45 5.28 -2.56
N LEU A 99 3.61 5.84 -1.67
CA LEU A 99 2.26 6.30 -1.99
C LEU A 99 2.29 7.46 -2.99
N ASP A 100 3.15 8.45 -2.78
CA ASP A 100 3.36 9.58 -3.67
C ASP A 100 3.78 9.08 -5.06
N GLY A 101 4.70 8.11 -5.11
CA GLY A 101 5.11 7.49 -6.36
C GLY A 101 3.98 6.76 -7.10
N PHE A 102 2.98 6.21 -6.39
CA PHE A 102 1.79 5.63 -7.01
C PHE A 102 0.83 6.70 -7.54
N VAL A 103 0.73 7.84 -6.87
CA VAL A 103 -0.08 8.97 -7.34
C VAL A 103 0.54 9.57 -8.60
N GLU A 104 1.85 9.86 -8.58
CA GLU A 104 2.61 10.41 -9.72
C GLU A 104 2.49 9.55 -10.99
N ARG A 105 2.41 8.23 -10.84
CA ARG A 105 2.39 7.27 -11.95
C ARG A 105 0.97 6.79 -12.29
N HIS A 106 -0.05 7.50 -11.80
CA HIS A 106 -1.46 7.22 -12.07
C HIS A 106 -1.90 5.79 -11.70
N VAL A 107 -1.28 5.21 -10.66
CA VAL A 107 -1.75 3.95 -10.06
C VAL A 107 -2.88 4.24 -9.07
N LEU A 108 -2.69 5.27 -8.24
CA LEU A 108 -3.65 5.73 -7.24
C LEU A 108 -4.01 7.19 -7.48
N ILE A 109 -5.14 7.61 -6.91
CA ILE A 109 -5.50 9.01 -6.71
C ILE A 109 -5.61 9.24 -5.21
N GLU A 110 -5.01 10.32 -4.73
CA GLU A 110 -5.22 10.83 -3.39
C GLU A 110 -6.42 11.78 -3.37
N HIS A 111 -7.21 11.70 -2.30
CA HIS A 111 -8.34 12.58 -2.07
C HIS A 111 -8.02 13.49 -0.88
N ASP A 112 -8.30 14.78 -1.04
CA ASP A 112 -8.31 15.71 0.08
C ASP A 112 -9.47 15.34 1.02
N VAL A 113 -9.17 15.12 2.30
CA VAL A 113 -10.13 14.75 3.35
C VAL A 113 -10.67 15.99 4.04
#